data_AF-A0A2D6QBF1-F1
#
_entry.id   AF-A0A2D6QBF1-F1
#
_cell.length_a   1.000
_cell.length_b   1.000
_cell.length_c   1.000
_cell.angle_alpha   90.00
_cell.angle_beta   90.00
_cell.angle_gamma   90.00
#
_symmetry.space_group_name_H-M   'P 1'
#
loop_
_entity.id
_entity.type
_entity.pdbx_description
1 polymer ?
#
loop_
_entity_poly.entity_id
_entity_poly.type
_entity_poly.pdbx_seq_one_letter_code
_entity_poly.pdbx_strand_id
1 'polypeptide(L)'
;MSHPNAHDLKPRETRLLLRKLRDVNLGAQRVAIRSGLSVAFAGCLTLDAPVEQGVRYRLRSADGESQTLTLEARGVGLEIRLRTADGERTLVAPLTMDAQGRTSSPTIAARMDVDEGTRRDCEHFLRRVVRGVFAA
;
A
#
# COMPACT_ATOMS: atom_id res chain seq x y z
N MET A 1 -16.99 0.79 26.05
CA MET A 1 -17.40 1.30 24.73
C MET A 1 -17.04 0.24 23.71
N SER A 2 -18.04 -0.51 23.25
CA SER A 2 -17.85 -1.65 22.35
C SER A 2 -17.60 -1.14 20.93
N HIS A 3 -16.41 -1.40 20.39
CA HIS A 3 -16.13 -1.15 18.97
C HIS A 3 -16.89 -2.19 18.13
N PRO A 4 -17.66 -1.80 17.11
CA PRO A 4 -18.41 -2.74 16.29
C PRO A 4 -17.45 -3.56 15.42
N ASN A 5 -17.57 -4.88 15.52
CA ASN A 5 -17.13 -5.95 14.62
C ASN A 5 -16.25 -5.52 13.43
N ALA A 6 -14.94 -5.45 13.66
CA ALA A 6 -13.96 -5.55 12.58
C ALA A 6 -13.95 -7.01 12.10
N HIS A 7 -14.27 -7.23 10.83
CA HIS A 7 -14.17 -8.55 10.21
C HIS A 7 -12.90 -8.63 9.36
N ASP A 8 -12.35 -9.85 9.26
CA ASP A 8 -11.25 -10.14 8.36
C ASP A 8 -11.64 -9.77 6.94
N LEU A 9 -10.69 -9.19 6.20
CA LEU A 9 -10.91 -8.79 4.83
C LEU A 9 -11.12 -10.05 3.97
N LYS A 10 -12.30 -10.19 3.33
CA LYS A 10 -12.55 -11.38 2.50
C LYS A 10 -11.74 -11.28 1.19
N PRO A 11 -11.48 -12.42 0.51
CA PRO A 11 -10.58 -12.46 -0.64
C PRO A 11 -11.00 -11.60 -1.85
N ARG A 12 -12.29 -11.28 -1.98
CA ARG A 12 -12.78 -10.42 -3.07
C ARG A 12 -12.36 -8.97 -2.85
N GLU A 13 -12.51 -8.49 -1.63
CA GLU A 13 -12.25 -7.13 -1.21
C GLU A 13 -10.74 -6.86 -1.22
N THR A 14 -9.92 -7.82 -0.80
CA THR A 14 -8.46 -7.71 -0.92
C THR A 14 -8.02 -7.57 -2.38
N ARG A 15 -8.62 -8.33 -3.30
CA ARG A 15 -8.34 -8.21 -4.73
C ARG A 15 -8.78 -6.87 -5.29
N LEU A 16 -9.94 -6.36 -4.88
CA LEU A 16 -10.44 -5.06 -5.34
C LEU A 16 -9.55 -3.92 -4.83
N LEU A 17 -9.12 -3.98 -3.58
CA LEU A 17 -8.12 -3.07 -3.00
C LEU A 17 -6.85 -3.05 -3.87
N LEU A 18 -6.24 -4.21 -4.10
CA LEU A 18 -5.01 -4.31 -4.90
C LEU A 18 -5.21 -3.80 -6.33
N ARG A 19 -6.35 -4.08 -6.98
CA ARG A 19 -6.68 -3.55 -8.31
C ARG A 19 -6.72 -2.02 -8.30
N LYS A 20 -7.44 -1.41 -7.36
CA LYS A 20 -7.46 0.05 -7.24
C LYS A 20 -6.08 0.65 -7.01
N LEU A 21 -5.29 0.03 -6.12
CA LEU A 21 -3.93 0.46 -5.85
C LEU A 21 -3.00 0.29 -7.05
N ARG A 22 -3.23 -0.68 -7.95
CA ARG A 22 -2.47 -0.83 -9.20
C ARG A 22 -2.90 0.22 -10.23
N ASP A 23 -4.21 0.33 -10.45
CA ASP A 23 -4.79 1.10 -11.55
C ASP A 23 -4.61 2.62 -11.37
N VAL A 24 -4.41 3.08 -10.13
CA VAL A 24 -4.07 4.49 -9.88
C VAL A 24 -2.73 4.90 -10.52
N ASN A 25 -1.82 3.94 -10.71
CA ASN A 25 -0.54 4.08 -11.40
C ASN A 25 0.19 5.40 -11.08
N LEU A 26 0.59 5.57 -9.82
CA LEU A 26 1.22 6.82 -9.38
C LEU A 26 2.54 7.09 -10.11
N GLY A 27 2.64 8.27 -10.72
CA GLY A 27 3.86 8.80 -11.33
C GLY A 27 4.18 10.21 -10.81
N ALA A 28 5.39 10.38 -10.28
CA ALA A 28 6.01 11.59 -9.75
C ALA A 28 5.47 12.12 -8.40
N GLN A 29 4.62 11.38 -7.69
CA GLN A 29 4.11 11.79 -6.37
C GLN A 29 5.18 11.55 -5.30
N ARG A 30 5.66 12.63 -4.70
CA ARG A 30 6.65 12.58 -3.62
C ARG A 30 5.99 12.23 -2.27
N VAL A 31 6.67 11.38 -1.52
CA VAL A 31 6.36 10.98 -0.15
C VAL A 31 7.51 11.38 0.74
N ALA A 32 7.29 12.34 1.63
CA ALA A 32 8.22 12.64 2.71
C ALA A 32 8.13 11.55 3.78
N ILE A 33 9.29 11.00 4.15
CA ILE A 33 9.42 9.92 5.14
C ILE A 33 9.86 10.49 6.49
N ARG A 34 11.02 11.16 6.50
CA ARG A 34 11.58 11.88 7.66
C ARG A 34 12.46 13.03 7.16
N SER A 35 13.01 13.83 8.07
CA SER A 35 13.92 14.92 7.69
C SER A 35 15.06 14.40 6.80
N GLY A 36 15.25 15.04 5.63
CA GLY A 36 16.26 14.65 4.65
C GLY A 36 15.95 13.40 3.81
N LEU A 37 14.86 12.68 4.07
CA LEU A 37 14.50 11.46 3.32
C LEU A 37 13.12 11.57 2.67
N SER A 38 13.10 11.51 1.34
CA SER A 38 11.88 11.43 0.56
C SER A 38 12.07 10.53 -0.65
N VAL A 39 10.98 9.88 -1.06
CA VAL A 39 10.93 9.07 -2.27
C VAL A 39 9.78 9.54 -3.15
N ALA A 40 9.85 9.29 -4.45
CA ALA A 40 8.76 9.55 -5.38
C ALA A 40 8.31 8.25 -6.04
N PHE A 41 7.00 8.08 -6.22
CA PHE A 41 6.48 7.03 -7.09
C PHE A 41 6.93 7.28 -8.53
N ALA A 42 7.38 6.24 -9.21
CA ALA A 42 7.90 6.28 -10.58
C ALA A 42 7.16 5.28 -11.48
N GLY A 43 5.87 5.06 -11.21
CA GLY A 43 4.99 4.15 -11.94
C GLY A 43 4.78 2.80 -11.27
N CYS A 44 3.64 2.19 -11.59
CA CYS A 44 3.36 0.80 -11.28
C CYS A 44 4.02 -0.12 -12.33
N LEU A 45 4.66 -1.19 -11.87
CA LEU A 45 5.39 -2.17 -12.68
C LEU A 45 4.52 -3.35 -13.12
N THR A 46 3.31 -3.47 -12.57
CA THR A 46 2.43 -4.64 -12.71
C THR A 46 1.08 -4.28 -13.29
N LEU A 47 0.99 -3.27 -14.16
CA LEU A 47 -0.27 -2.79 -14.73
C LEU A 47 -1.03 -3.90 -15.47
N ASP A 48 -0.31 -4.70 -16.26
CA ASP A 48 -0.88 -5.78 -17.07
C ASP A 48 -0.87 -7.14 -16.36
N ALA A 49 -0.39 -7.20 -15.12
CA ALA A 49 -0.28 -8.45 -14.37
C ALA A 49 -1.51 -8.68 -13.47
N PRO A 50 -1.89 -9.94 -13.21
CA PRO A 50 -2.88 -10.28 -12.19
C PRO A 50 -2.46 -9.77 -10.81
N VAL A 51 -3.38 -9.14 -10.09
CA VAL A 51 -3.11 -8.56 -8.76
C VAL A 51 -2.83 -9.62 -7.70
N GLU A 52 -3.22 -10.86 -7.95
CA GLU A 52 -2.94 -12.04 -7.13
C GLU A 52 -1.43 -12.32 -7.03
N GLN A 53 -0.63 -11.83 -7.98
CA GLN A 53 0.83 -11.92 -7.96
C GLN A 53 1.49 -10.72 -7.25
N GLY A 54 0.68 -9.84 -6.64
CA GLY A 54 1.14 -8.63 -5.99
C GLY A 54 1.22 -7.42 -6.91
N VAL A 55 1.09 -6.25 -6.31
CA VAL A 55 1.21 -4.94 -6.96
C VAL A 55 2.60 -4.40 -6.69
N ARG A 56 3.36 -4.13 -7.75
CA ARG A 56 4.73 -3.59 -7.64
C ARG A 56 4.80 -2.17 -8.12
N TYR A 57 5.46 -1.33 -7.34
CA TYR A 57 5.71 0.07 -7.62
C TYR A 57 7.21 0.33 -7.67
N ARG A 58 7.63 1.13 -8.64
CA ARG A 58 8.97 1.72 -8.60
C ARG A 58 8.93 2.97 -7.72
N LEU A 59 9.84 3.05 -6.78
CA LEU A 59 10.12 4.27 -6.02
C LEU A 59 11.49 4.81 -6.45
N ARG A 60 11.66 6.13 -6.37
CA ARG A 60 12.95 6.78 -6.61
C ARG A 60 13.29 7.73 -5.46
N SER A 61 14.46 7.55 -4.86
CA SER A 61 15.02 8.46 -3.87
C SER A 61 15.48 9.78 -4.51
N ALA A 62 15.74 10.79 -3.67
CA ALA A 62 16.23 12.09 -4.14
C ALA A 62 17.63 12.03 -4.79
N ASP A 63 18.46 11.06 -4.39
CA ASP A 63 19.78 10.76 -4.95
C ASP A 63 19.73 9.97 -6.27
N GLY A 64 18.53 9.59 -6.75
CA GLY A 64 18.32 8.83 -7.97
C GLY A 64 18.27 7.31 -7.79
N GLU A 65 18.49 6.79 -6.58
CA GLU A 65 18.39 5.36 -6.31
C GLU A 65 16.97 4.85 -6.59
N SER A 66 16.85 3.68 -7.23
CA SER A 66 15.57 3.05 -7.55
C SER A 66 15.29 1.88 -6.61
N GLN A 67 14.09 1.86 -6.06
CA GLN A 67 13.63 0.85 -5.11
C GLN A 67 12.34 0.23 -5.62
N THR A 68 12.05 -0.98 -5.17
CA THR A 68 10.80 -1.68 -5.53
C THR A 68 9.95 -1.88 -4.28
N LEU A 69 8.75 -1.31 -4.31
CA LEU A 69 7.70 -1.56 -3.33
C LEU A 69 6.77 -2.66 -3.87
N THR A 70 6.58 -3.73 -3.12
CA THR A 70 5.68 -4.84 -3.45
C THR A 70 4.58 -4.91 -2.40
N LEU A 71 3.33 -5.01 -2.85
CA LEU A 71 2.14 -5.15 -2.03
C LEU A 71 1.45 -6.47 -2.36
N GLU A 72 1.38 -7.38 -1.41
CA GLU A 72 0.81 -8.72 -1.61
C GLU A 72 -0.22 -9.04 -0.54
N ALA A 73 -1.33 -9.65 -0.97
CA ALA A 73 -2.30 -10.21 -0.05
C ALA A 73 -1.68 -11.46 0.61
N ARG A 74 -1.55 -11.46 1.94
CA ARG A 74 -1.08 -12.62 2.69
C ARG A 74 -1.96 -12.86 3.92
N GLY A 75 -2.70 -13.97 3.90
CA GLY A 75 -3.70 -14.25 4.92
C GLY A 75 -4.75 -13.14 5.00
N VAL A 76 -4.94 -12.57 6.19
CA VAL A 76 -5.90 -11.48 6.48
C VAL A 76 -5.30 -10.08 6.36
N GLY A 77 -4.10 -9.95 5.76
CA GLY A 77 -3.37 -8.70 5.72
C GLY A 77 -2.67 -8.43 4.39
N LEU A 78 -1.99 -7.28 4.38
CA LEU A 78 -1.11 -6.86 3.32
C LEU A 78 0.33 -7.08 3.78
N GLU A 79 1.07 -7.94 3.07
CA GLU A 79 2.51 -7.96 3.15
C GLU A 79 3.08 -6.87 2.24
N ILE A 80 3.88 -5.99 2.82
CA ILE A 80 4.48 -4.84 2.17
C ILE A 80 5.99 -5.08 2.18
N ARG A 81 6.60 -5.21 1.02
CA ARG A 81 8.05 -5.42 0.89
C ARG A 81 8.69 -4.24 0.17
N LEU A 82 9.78 -3.73 0.72
CA LEU A 82 10.60 -2.69 0.13
C LEU A 82 11.98 -3.25 -0.16
N ARG A 83 12.31 -3.41 -1.43
CA ARG A 83 13.65 -3.79 -1.88
C ARG A 83 14.45 -2.56 -2.29
N THR A 84 15.60 -2.40 -1.66
CA THR A 84 16.60 -1.34 -1.85
C THR A 84 17.93 -1.96 -2.28
N ALA A 85 18.94 -1.15 -2.62
CA ALA A 85 20.29 -1.68 -2.87
C ALA A 85 20.89 -2.36 -1.62
N ASP A 86 20.54 -1.87 -0.43
CA ASP A 86 21.08 -2.33 0.85
C ASP A 86 20.37 -3.59 1.41
N GLY A 87 19.27 -4.02 0.78
CA GLY A 87 18.50 -5.19 1.21
C GLY A 87 16.99 -5.02 1.08
N GLU A 88 16.25 -5.95 1.70
CA GLU A 88 14.79 -6.00 1.71
C GLU A 88 14.23 -5.78 3.11
N ARG A 89 13.21 -4.92 3.20
CA ARG A 89 12.41 -4.71 4.42
C ARG A 89 11.01 -5.23 4.20
N THR A 90 10.42 -5.78 5.25
CA THR A 90 9.06 -6.34 5.20
C THR A 90 8.23 -5.79 6.34
N LEU A 91 7.03 -5.32 6.02
CA LEU A 91 6.02 -4.90 6.96
C LEU A 91 4.74 -5.68 6.69
N VAL A 92 4.20 -6.35 7.72
CA VAL A 92 2.89 -6.99 7.64
C VAL A 92 1.86 -6.05 8.24
N ALA A 93 0.90 -5.62 7.44
CA ALA A 93 -0.18 -4.73 7.82
C ALA A 93 -1.51 -5.50 7.84
N PRO A 94 -2.03 -5.90 9.01
CA PRO A 94 -3.36 -6.51 9.11
C PRO A 94 -4.40 -5.58 8.50
N LEU A 95 -5.33 -6.13 7.72
CA LEU A 95 -6.42 -5.40 7.11
C LEU A 95 -7.74 -5.82 7.77
N THR A 96 -8.46 -4.83 8.28
CA THR A 96 -9.81 -5.03 8.81
C THR A 96 -10.81 -4.27 7.98
N MET A 97 -12.03 -4.78 7.90
CA MET A 97 -13.15 -4.09 7.27
C MET A 97 -14.19 -3.69 8.31
N ASP A 98 -14.65 -2.44 8.23
CA ASP A 98 -15.76 -1.97 9.05
C ASP A 98 -17.13 -2.29 8.42
N ALA A 99 -18.21 -2.01 9.17
CA ALA A 99 -19.58 -2.24 8.72
C ALA A 99 -20.00 -1.38 7.51
N GLN A 100 -19.20 -0.41 7.09
CA GLN A 100 -19.43 0.42 5.90
C GLN A 100 -18.58 -0.03 4.71
N GLY A 101 -17.87 -1.17 4.80
CA GLY A 101 -17.04 -1.68 3.69
C GLY A 101 -15.66 -1.03 3.58
N ARG A 102 -15.28 -0.18 4.54
CA ARG A 102 -13.99 0.51 4.51
C ARG A 102 -12.92 -0.38 5.11
N THR A 103 -11.85 -0.59 4.34
CA THR A 103 -10.66 -1.28 4.80
C THR A 103 -9.80 -0.33 5.60
N SER A 104 -9.26 -0.81 6.71
CA SER A 104 -8.33 -0.06 7.55
C SER A 104 -7.18 -0.92 8.04
N SER A 105 -6.06 -0.28 8.35
CA SER A 105 -4.93 -0.92 9.00
C SER A 105 -4.28 0.04 9.99
N PRO A 106 -4.28 -0.29 11.30
CA PRO A 106 -3.61 0.51 12.32
C PRO A 106 -2.10 0.63 12.08
N THR A 107 -1.46 -0.45 11.61
CA THR A 107 -0.01 -0.53 11.37
C THR A 107 0.52 0.55 10.44
N ILE A 108 -0.24 0.87 9.38
CA ILE A 108 0.11 1.94 8.43
C ILE A 108 -0.73 3.21 8.67
N ALA A 109 -1.64 3.19 9.64
CA ALA A 109 -2.61 4.24 9.93
C ALA A 109 -3.34 4.74 8.67
N ALA A 110 -3.81 3.79 7.85
CA ALA A 110 -4.50 4.03 6.60
C ALA A 110 -5.92 3.46 6.64
N ARG A 111 -6.84 4.12 5.91
CA ARG A 111 -8.21 3.68 5.69
C ARG A 111 -8.60 4.03 4.26
N MET A 112 -9.36 3.16 3.62
CA MET A 112 -9.88 3.36 2.28
C MET A 112 -11.20 2.60 2.09
N ASP A 113 -12.16 3.24 1.45
CA ASP A 113 -13.33 2.55 0.92
C ASP A 113 -12.93 1.75 -0.32
N VAL A 114 -13.12 0.43 -0.30
CA VAL A 114 -12.64 -0.41 -1.40
C VAL A 114 -13.56 -0.31 -2.62
N ASP A 115 -14.85 -0.02 -2.43
CA ASP A 115 -15.82 0.09 -3.52
C ASP A 115 -15.87 1.54 -4.06
N GLU A 116 -15.96 2.52 -3.17
CA GLU A 116 -16.14 3.94 -3.53
C GLU A 116 -14.85 4.77 -3.48
N GLY A 117 -13.75 4.21 -2.96
CA GLY A 117 -12.50 4.94 -2.78
C GLY A 117 -12.01 5.58 -4.07
N THR A 118 -11.69 6.86 -3.97
CA THR A 118 -11.23 7.70 -5.06
C THR A 118 -9.74 7.51 -5.33
N ARG A 119 -9.25 8.10 -6.43
CA ARG A 119 -7.81 8.22 -6.71
C ARG A 119 -7.04 8.84 -5.54
N ARG A 120 -7.59 9.88 -4.89
CA ARG A 120 -6.94 10.54 -3.74
C ARG A 120 -6.85 9.63 -2.53
N ASP A 121 -7.85 8.80 -2.29
CA ASP A 121 -7.83 7.82 -1.20
C ASP A 121 -6.75 6.76 -1.45
N CYS A 122 -6.64 6.27 -2.69
CA CYS A 122 -5.57 5.36 -3.10
C CYS A 122 -4.19 6.00 -2.92
N GLU A 123 -4.02 7.26 -3.33
CA GLU A 123 -2.78 8.02 -3.16
C GLU A 123 -2.41 8.18 -1.69
N HIS A 124 -3.37 8.53 -0.84
CA HIS A 124 -3.17 8.64 0.59
C HIS A 124 -2.81 7.29 1.22
N PHE A 125 -3.49 6.21 0.83
CA PHE A 125 -3.20 4.85 1.29
C PHE A 125 -1.77 4.42 0.90
N LEU A 126 -1.37 4.61 -0.36
CA LEU A 126 -0.02 4.31 -0.83
C LEU A 126 1.06 5.12 -0.12
N ARG A 127 0.80 6.41 0.16
CA ARG A 127 1.70 7.25 0.97
C ARG A 127 1.89 6.69 2.37
N ARG A 128 0.82 6.20 3.00
CA ARG A 128 0.86 5.57 4.31
C ARG A 128 1.63 4.26 4.31
N VAL A 129 1.42 3.42 3.31
CA VAL A 129 2.18 2.18 3.08
C VAL A 129 3.68 2.45 2.99
N VAL A 130 4.07 3.42 2.15
CA VAL A 130 5.49 3.80 1.99
C VAL A 130 6.07 4.27 3.32
N ARG A 131 5.39 5.18 4.02
CA ARG A 131 5.87 5.65 5.33
C ARG A 131 6.00 4.50 6.34
N GLY A 132 5.06 3.57 6.36
CA GLY A 132 5.07 2.42 7.25
C GLY A 132 6.29 1.53 7.01
N VAL A 133 6.53 1.09 5.77
CA VAL A 133 7.63 0.14 5.49
C VAL A 133 9.02 0.77 5.65
N PHE A 134 9.15 2.08 5.46
CA PHE A 134 10.41 2.78 5.75
C PHE A 134 10.68 2.96 7.25
N ALA A 135 9.65 2.86 8.09
CA ALA A 135 9.74 2.93 9.55
C ALA A 135 9.88 1.55 10.23
N ALA A 136 9.71 0.47 9.47
CA ALA A 136 10.00 -0.91 9.90
C ALA A 136 11.51 -1.20 9.85
#